data_AF-A0A841F6D1-F1
#
_entry.id   AF-A0A841F6D1-F1
#
_cell.length_a   1.000
_cell.length_b   1.000
_cell.length_c   1.000
_cell.angle_alpha   90.00
_cell.angle_beta   90.00
_cell.angle_gamma   90.00
#
_symmetry.space_group_name_H-M   'P 1'
#
loop_
_entity.id
_entity.type
_entity.pdbx_description
1 polymer ?
#
loop_
_entity_poly.entity_id
_entity_poly.type
_entity_poly.pdbx_seq_one_letter_code
_entity_poly.pdbx_strand_id
1 'polypeptide(L)'
;MDAALLLEYGWVLLVLVVLEGLLAADNALVLAIMVKHLPEEKRKKALFYGLLGAFIFRLGSLFLISFLVDVWQVQAIGALYLLYISINHIVKKIMGSRNKTDEAVDDTPKKPKKQSGFWMTVFKVEVADIAFAVDSILAAVALAVALPPSGLPPIGGLDGGQFIVIFLGGFIGLVIMRFAASFFVKLLHSRPGLEVAAFVIVGWVGVKLSVITLAHPALGVLDEHFPENKIWKFGFYIVLIAIAVCGWFLSSKVPAKENENPVEELEKQTEL
;
A
#
# COMPACT_ATOMS: atom_id res chain seq x y z
N MET A 1 -3.82 29.33 3.53
CA MET A 1 -4.32 28.33 2.57
C MET A 1 -5.81 28.52 2.44
N ASP A 2 -6.31 28.48 1.21
CA ASP A 2 -7.75 28.56 0.92
C ASP A 2 -8.46 27.29 1.45
N ALA A 3 -9.74 27.39 1.84
CA ALA A 3 -10.49 26.28 2.42
C ALA A 3 -10.62 25.10 1.44
N ALA A 4 -10.71 25.40 0.14
CA ALA A 4 -10.74 24.39 -0.93
C ALA A 4 -9.44 23.55 -0.96
N LEU A 5 -8.28 24.19 -0.80
CA LEU A 5 -6.98 23.49 -0.75
C LEU A 5 -6.93 22.52 0.43
N LEU A 6 -7.33 22.96 1.62
CA LEU A 6 -7.34 22.09 2.80
C LEU A 6 -8.27 20.88 2.62
N LEU A 7 -9.41 21.05 1.95
CA LEU A 7 -10.31 19.95 1.64
C LEU A 7 -9.72 18.96 0.64
N GLU A 8 -9.06 19.43 -0.42
CA GLU A 8 -8.40 18.55 -1.41
C GLU A 8 -7.27 17.73 -0.77
N TYR A 9 -6.39 18.40 0.00
CA TYR A 9 -5.30 17.75 0.71
C TYR A 9 -5.81 16.79 1.79
N GLY A 10 -6.82 17.20 2.56
CA GLY A 10 -7.44 16.36 3.58
C GLY A 10 -8.11 15.12 3.01
N TRP A 11 -8.76 15.25 1.84
CA TRP A 11 -9.34 14.11 1.13
C TRP A 11 -8.28 13.14 0.65
N VAL A 12 -7.20 13.63 0.02
CA VAL A 12 -6.08 12.78 -0.40
C VAL A 12 -5.45 12.10 0.82
N LEU A 13 -5.22 12.83 1.92
CA LEU A 13 -4.69 12.26 3.15
C LEU A 13 -5.54 11.09 3.66
N LEU A 14 -6.87 11.24 3.68
CA LEU A 14 -7.78 10.18 4.08
C LEU A 14 -7.65 8.95 3.17
N VAL A 15 -7.62 9.16 1.85
CA VAL A 15 -7.43 8.07 0.88
C VAL A 15 -6.08 7.37 1.11
N LEU A 16 -5.00 8.12 1.36
CA LEU A 16 -3.69 7.55 1.64
C LEU A 16 -3.70 6.71 2.92
N VAL A 17 -4.27 7.20 4.02
CA VAL A 17 -4.35 6.46 5.28
C VAL A 17 -5.15 5.16 5.11
N VAL A 18 -6.25 5.20 4.37
CA VAL A 18 -7.08 4.01 4.10
C VAL A 18 -6.34 3.02 3.20
N LEU A 19 -5.74 3.49 2.11
CA LEU A 19 -4.95 2.62 1.21
C LEU A 19 -3.77 1.99 1.93
N GLU A 20 -3.07 2.77 2.74
CA GLU A 20 -1.97 2.30 3.56
C GLU A 20 -2.43 1.17 4.49
N GLY A 21 -3.53 1.37 5.22
CA GLY A 21 -4.07 0.36 6.11
C GLY A 21 -4.53 -0.92 5.38
N LEU A 22 -5.22 -0.76 4.24
CA LEU A 22 -5.71 -1.89 3.44
C LEU A 22 -4.56 -2.75 2.90
N LEU A 23 -3.53 -2.11 2.33
CA LEU A 23 -2.41 -2.83 1.75
C LEU A 23 -1.45 -3.38 2.82
N ALA A 24 -1.38 -2.75 4.00
CA ALA A 24 -0.57 -3.23 5.12
C ALA A 24 -1.18 -4.43 5.86
N ALA A 25 -2.49 -4.65 5.76
CA ALA A 25 -3.19 -5.68 6.52
C ALA A 25 -2.77 -7.11 6.15
N ASP A 26 -2.67 -7.42 4.85
CA ASP A 26 -2.18 -8.73 4.39
C ASP A 26 -0.69 -8.92 4.73
N ASN A 27 0.10 -7.84 4.65
CA ASN A 27 1.51 -7.87 5.02
C ASN A 27 1.73 -8.08 6.53
N ALA A 28 0.84 -7.56 7.37
CA ALA A 28 0.87 -7.80 8.81
C ALA A 28 0.65 -9.28 9.17
N LEU A 29 -0.20 -9.99 8.41
CA LEU A 29 -0.41 -11.43 8.58
C LEU A 29 0.84 -12.23 8.21
N VAL A 30 1.45 -11.93 7.06
CA VAL A 30 2.69 -12.59 6.61
C VAL A 30 3.82 -12.34 7.60
N LEU A 31 3.94 -11.09 8.08
CA LEU A 31 4.88 -10.71 9.13
C LEU A 31 4.69 -11.51 10.42
N ALA A 32 3.45 -11.64 10.90
CA ALA A 32 3.13 -12.41 12.10
C ALA A 32 3.53 -13.89 11.96
N ILE A 33 3.28 -14.50 10.81
CA ILE A 33 3.68 -15.89 10.52
C ILE A 33 5.21 -16.03 10.54
N MET A 34 5.94 -15.07 9.95
CA MET A 34 7.41 -15.10 9.89
C MET A 34 8.07 -15.03 11.28
N VAL A 35 7.51 -14.26 12.22
CA VAL A 35 8.10 -14.10 13.57
C VAL A 35 7.57 -15.10 14.60
N LYS A 36 6.59 -15.94 14.23
CA LYS A 36 5.93 -16.91 15.12
C LYS A 36 6.93 -17.88 15.78
N HIS A 37 7.99 -18.26 15.09
CA HIS A 37 8.98 -19.22 15.58
C HIS A 37 9.92 -18.66 16.66
N LEU A 38 9.90 -17.35 16.94
CA LEU A 38 10.78 -16.72 17.91
C LEU A 38 10.20 -16.77 19.33
N PRO A 39 11.06 -16.86 20.38
CA PRO A 39 10.64 -16.66 21.77
C PRO A 39 9.93 -15.31 21.96
N GLU A 40 8.95 -15.24 22.87
CA GLU A 40 8.06 -14.08 23.03
C GLU A 40 8.81 -12.74 23.21
N GLU A 41 9.84 -12.72 24.06
CA GLU A 41 10.65 -11.51 24.29
C GLU A 41 11.38 -11.02 23.03
N LYS A 42 11.78 -11.95 22.14
CA LYS A 42 12.46 -11.62 20.88
C LYS A 42 11.45 -11.19 19.81
N ARG A 43 10.21 -11.71 19.85
CA ARG A 43 9.17 -11.34 18.88
C ARG A 43 8.84 -9.84 18.95
N LYS A 44 8.64 -9.29 20.16
CA LYS A 44 8.38 -7.84 20.34
C LYS A 44 9.51 -6.98 19.80
N LYS A 45 10.76 -7.38 20.07
CA LYS A 45 11.95 -6.67 19.57
C LYS A 45 12.03 -6.74 18.05
N ALA A 46 11.82 -7.91 17.45
CA ALA A 46 11.81 -8.07 15.99
C ALA A 46 10.74 -7.17 15.34
N LEU A 47 9.52 -7.15 15.90
CA LEU A 47 8.44 -6.30 15.41
C LEU A 47 8.74 -4.79 15.58
N PHE A 48 9.32 -4.39 16.72
CA PHE A 48 9.69 -2.99 16.95
C PHE A 48 10.79 -2.51 16.01
N TYR A 49 11.86 -3.30 15.85
CA TYR A 49 12.95 -2.94 14.94
C TYR A 49 12.50 -2.96 13.49
N GLY A 50 11.64 -3.91 13.09
CA GLY A 50 11.02 -3.93 11.77
C GLY A 50 10.18 -2.68 11.50
N LEU A 51 9.37 -2.22 12.47
CA LEU A 51 8.59 -0.99 12.31
C LEU A 51 9.46 0.27 12.20
N LEU A 52 10.54 0.33 12.99
CA LEU A 52 11.46 1.47 12.94
C LEU A 52 12.20 1.49 11.61
N GLY A 53 12.64 0.32 11.14
CA GLY A 53 13.24 0.12 9.82
C GLY A 53 12.29 0.55 8.71
N ALA A 54 11.09 -0.02 8.67
CA ALA A 54 9.97 0.34 7.80
C ALA A 54 9.77 1.86 7.68
N PHE A 55 9.68 2.54 8.81
CA PHE A 55 9.49 3.99 8.85
C PHE A 55 10.68 4.75 8.25
N ILE A 56 11.92 4.35 8.57
CA ILE A 56 13.13 4.97 8.02
C ILE A 56 13.22 4.72 6.52
N PHE A 57 12.97 3.49 6.05
CA PHE A 57 12.96 3.17 4.63
C PHE A 57 11.90 3.96 3.89
N ARG A 58 10.69 4.06 4.44
CA ARG A 58 9.61 4.87 3.86
C ARG A 58 9.98 6.34 3.79
N LEU A 59 10.61 6.90 4.83
CA LEU A 59 11.13 8.26 4.77
C LEU A 59 12.19 8.40 3.67
N GLY A 60 13.16 7.48 3.62
CA GLY A 60 14.22 7.49 2.63
C GLY A 60 13.72 7.36 1.19
N SER A 61 12.76 6.45 0.94
CA SER A 61 12.17 6.25 -0.38
C SER A 61 11.21 7.36 -0.76
N LEU A 62 10.50 7.99 0.18
CA LEU A 62 9.74 9.22 -0.06
C LEU A 62 10.67 10.38 -0.48
N PHE A 63 11.79 10.56 0.21
CA PHE A 63 12.79 11.54 -0.21
C PHE A 63 13.34 11.19 -1.59
N LEU A 64 13.76 9.95 -1.82
CA LEU A 64 14.29 9.52 -3.11
C LEU A 64 13.28 9.77 -4.24
N ILE A 65 12.04 9.30 -4.10
CA ILE A 65 11.01 9.49 -5.12
C ILE A 65 10.67 10.96 -5.33
N SER A 66 10.78 11.80 -4.30
CA SER A 66 10.52 13.24 -4.48
C SER A 66 11.55 13.87 -5.40
N PHE A 67 12.81 13.43 -5.41
CA PHE A 67 13.81 13.87 -6.40
C PHE A 67 13.63 13.23 -7.78
N LEU A 68 12.96 12.08 -7.85
CA LEU A 68 12.76 11.33 -9.10
C LEU A 68 11.40 11.62 -9.75
N VAL A 69 10.53 12.40 -9.11
CA VAL A 69 9.15 12.62 -9.57
C VAL A 69 9.09 13.30 -10.94
N ASP A 70 10.05 14.17 -11.25
CA ASP A 70 10.13 14.86 -12.54
C ASP A 70 10.74 13.99 -13.66
N VAL A 71 11.20 12.79 -13.33
CA VAL A 71 11.78 11.84 -14.29
C VAL A 71 10.67 10.96 -14.85
N TRP A 72 10.17 11.29 -16.03
CA TRP A 72 9.06 10.57 -16.65
C TRP A 72 9.32 9.06 -16.82
N GLN A 73 10.57 8.63 -16.98
CA GLN A 73 10.92 7.20 -17.05
C GLN A 73 10.62 6.48 -15.74
N VAL A 74 10.84 7.15 -14.60
CA VAL A 74 10.52 6.60 -13.28
C VAL A 74 9.02 6.53 -13.11
N GLN A 75 8.28 7.55 -13.56
CA GLN A 75 6.82 7.53 -13.59
C GLN A 75 6.29 6.38 -14.48
N ALA A 76 6.90 6.15 -15.64
CA ALA A 76 6.53 5.07 -16.55
C ALA A 76 6.73 3.69 -15.92
N ILE A 77 7.89 3.47 -15.30
CA ILE A 77 8.19 2.23 -14.57
C ILE A 77 7.22 2.05 -13.41
N GLY A 78 6.97 3.11 -12.63
CA GLY A 78 6.01 3.10 -11.54
C GLY A 78 4.59 2.76 -12.02
N ALA A 79 4.15 3.35 -13.13
CA ALA A 79 2.82 3.09 -13.69
C ALA A 79 2.68 1.63 -14.16
N LEU A 80 3.67 1.12 -14.90
CA LEU A 80 3.71 -0.27 -15.33
C LEU A 80 3.72 -1.22 -14.13
N TYR A 81 4.50 -0.89 -13.10
CA TYR A 81 4.56 -1.67 -11.86
C TYR A 81 3.21 -1.72 -11.16
N LEU A 82 2.58 -0.56 -10.88
CA LEU A 82 1.26 -0.48 -10.23
C LEU A 82 0.17 -1.24 -11.00
N LEU A 83 0.15 -1.11 -12.33
CA LEU A 83 -0.76 -1.85 -13.19
C LEU A 83 -0.48 -3.36 -13.14
N TYR A 84 0.78 -3.76 -13.22
CA TYR A 84 1.19 -5.16 -13.15
C TYR A 84 0.76 -5.80 -11.82
N ILE A 85 1.10 -5.21 -10.68
CA ILE A 85 0.77 -5.79 -9.37
C ILE A 85 -0.74 -5.88 -9.17
N SER A 86 -1.49 -4.85 -9.59
CA SER A 86 -2.97 -4.84 -9.53
C SER A 86 -3.55 -5.97 -10.37
N ILE A 87 -3.16 -6.06 -11.65
CA ILE A 87 -3.70 -7.06 -12.57
C ILE A 87 -3.32 -8.46 -12.11
N ASN A 88 -2.04 -8.68 -11.77
CA ASN A 88 -1.54 -9.97 -11.32
C ASN A 88 -2.31 -10.46 -10.07
N HIS A 89 -2.52 -9.57 -9.09
CA HIS A 89 -3.25 -9.92 -7.87
C HIS A 89 -4.72 -10.25 -8.15
N ILE A 90 -5.42 -9.41 -8.92
CA ILE A 90 -6.83 -9.62 -9.27
C ILE A 90 -7.00 -10.91 -10.07
N VAL A 91 -6.15 -11.16 -11.07
CA VAL A 91 -6.18 -12.38 -11.88
C VAL A 91 -5.94 -13.60 -11.02
N LYS A 92 -4.92 -13.58 -10.15
CA LYS A 92 -4.60 -14.68 -9.24
C LYS A 92 -5.76 -14.96 -8.27
N LYS A 93 -6.41 -13.93 -7.75
CA LYS A 93 -7.57 -14.07 -6.85
C LYS A 93 -8.77 -14.71 -7.56
N ILE A 94 -9.07 -14.26 -8.79
CA ILE A 94 -10.23 -14.73 -9.57
C ILE A 94 -9.98 -16.14 -10.13
N MET A 95 -8.81 -16.40 -10.70
CA MET A 95 -8.46 -17.70 -11.31
C MET A 95 -8.01 -18.73 -10.27
N GLY A 96 -7.40 -18.28 -9.17
CA GLY A 96 -6.93 -19.12 -8.06
C GLY A 96 -8.06 -19.76 -7.25
N SER A 97 -9.33 -19.36 -7.44
CA SER A 97 -10.47 -20.05 -6.84
C SER A 97 -10.68 -21.49 -7.37
N ARG A 98 -9.88 -21.95 -8.36
CA ARG A 98 -9.84 -23.37 -8.79
C ARG A 98 -8.68 -24.20 -8.23
N ASN A 99 -7.66 -23.61 -7.60
CA ASN A 99 -6.59 -24.37 -6.94
C ASN A 99 -6.27 -23.75 -5.58
N LYS A 100 -6.91 -24.26 -4.53
CA LYS A 100 -6.42 -24.10 -3.16
C LYS A 100 -5.17 -24.95 -2.98
N THR A 101 -4.01 -24.38 -3.30
CA THR A 101 -2.73 -24.57 -2.61
C THR A 101 -1.68 -23.69 -3.28
N ASP A 102 -0.70 -23.28 -2.47
CA ASP A 102 0.58 -22.65 -2.88
C ASP A 102 0.61 -21.12 -2.92
N GLU A 103 0.47 -20.54 -1.73
CA GLU A 103 1.45 -19.54 -1.26
C GLU A 103 1.65 -19.61 0.26
N ALA A 104 1.88 -20.82 0.75
CA ALA A 104 2.68 -21.01 1.96
C ALA A 104 3.97 -21.67 1.48
N VAL A 105 5.07 -20.92 1.57
CA VAL A 105 6.44 -21.41 1.75
C VAL A 105 6.70 -22.80 1.16
N ASP A 106 7.30 -22.84 -0.03
CA ASP A 106 8.11 -23.93 -0.58
C ASP A 106 8.37 -25.07 0.45
N ASP A 107 7.49 -26.07 0.41
CA ASP A 107 7.66 -27.36 1.08
C ASP A 107 8.16 -28.36 0.03
N THR A 108 9.36 -28.08 -0.48
CA THR A 108 10.20 -29.10 -1.08
C THR A 108 10.68 -30.04 0.03
N PRO A 109 10.44 -31.37 -0.07
CA PRO A 109 10.89 -32.29 0.94
C PRO A 109 12.41 -32.47 0.83
N LYS A 110 13.09 -32.44 1.99
CA LYS A 110 14.48 -32.86 2.28
C LYS A 110 15.51 -31.73 2.46
N LYS A 111 15.55 -31.19 3.67
CA LYS A 111 16.69 -31.24 4.63
C LYS A 111 16.24 -30.52 5.92
N PRO A 112 16.76 -30.85 7.11
CA PRO A 112 16.30 -30.24 8.35
C PRO A 112 16.51 -28.72 8.27
N LYS A 113 15.40 -27.96 8.19
CA LYS A 113 15.41 -26.49 8.15
C LYS A 113 16.11 -26.01 9.42
N LYS A 114 17.36 -25.55 9.28
CA LYS A 114 18.05 -24.76 10.33
C LYS A 114 17.10 -23.63 10.70
N GLN A 115 16.68 -23.57 11.97
CA GLN A 115 15.93 -22.45 12.52
C GLN A 115 16.61 -21.14 12.07
N SER A 116 15.90 -20.30 11.32
CA SER A 116 16.45 -19.00 10.92
C SER A 116 16.76 -18.21 12.18
N GLY A 117 18.02 -17.78 12.31
CA GLY A 117 18.43 -16.94 13.42
C GLY A 117 17.58 -15.67 13.47
N PHE A 118 17.49 -15.08 14.66
CA PHE A 118 16.74 -13.84 14.92
C PHE A 118 16.98 -12.76 13.84
N TRP A 119 18.25 -12.49 13.51
CA TRP A 119 18.64 -11.49 12.50
C TRP A 119 18.20 -11.83 11.08
N MET A 120 18.19 -13.11 10.70
CA MET A 120 17.67 -13.53 9.39
C MET A 120 16.15 -13.34 9.31
N THR A 121 15.46 -13.49 10.44
CA THR A 121 14.02 -13.24 10.53
C THR A 121 13.74 -11.75 10.38
N VAL A 122 14.45 -10.91 11.12
CA VAL A 122 14.35 -9.44 11.00
C VAL A 122 14.64 -8.99 9.56
N PHE A 123 15.67 -9.55 8.91
CA PHE A 123 15.97 -9.21 7.53
C PHE A 123 14.84 -9.57 6.55
N LYS A 124 14.22 -10.76 6.70
CA LYS A 124 13.07 -11.14 5.85
C LYS A 124 11.86 -10.23 6.05
N VAL A 125 11.59 -9.89 7.31
CA VAL A 125 10.56 -8.92 7.69
C VAL A 125 10.80 -7.58 7.03
N GLU A 126 12.02 -7.08 7.12
CA GLU A 126 12.41 -5.78 6.55
C GLU A 126 12.27 -5.77 5.03
N VAL A 127 12.74 -6.83 4.35
CA VAL A 127 12.65 -6.93 2.88
C VAL A 127 11.20 -6.98 2.43
N ALA A 128 10.34 -7.72 3.13
CA ALA A 128 8.91 -7.76 2.82
C ALA A 128 8.25 -6.39 3.00
N ASP A 129 8.62 -5.67 4.05
CA ASP A 129 8.09 -4.33 4.32
C ASP A 129 8.59 -3.29 3.32
N ILE A 130 9.86 -3.36 2.89
CA ILE A 130 10.40 -2.51 1.82
C ILE A 130 9.61 -2.71 0.52
N ALA A 131 9.33 -3.96 0.14
CA ALA A 131 8.54 -4.24 -1.06
C ALA A 131 7.14 -3.60 -0.96
N PHE A 132 6.50 -3.70 0.21
CA PHE A 132 5.23 -3.05 0.48
C PHE A 132 5.29 -1.51 0.47
N ALA A 133 6.35 -0.94 1.03
CA ALA A 133 6.56 0.50 1.09
C ALA A 133 6.70 1.13 -0.31
N VAL A 134 7.21 0.39 -1.30
CA VAL A 134 7.34 0.87 -2.68
C VAL A 134 5.95 1.10 -3.32
N ASP A 135 5.04 0.13 -3.22
CA ASP A 135 3.70 0.18 -3.83
C ASP A 135 2.91 1.38 -3.32
N SER A 136 2.89 1.51 -2.00
CA SER A 136 2.19 2.55 -1.26
C SER A 136 2.77 3.94 -1.54
N ILE A 137 4.10 4.09 -1.63
CA ILE A 137 4.73 5.38 -1.95
C ILE A 137 4.50 5.76 -3.41
N LEU A 138 4.61 4.83 -4.36
CA LEU A 138 4.29 5.10 -5.77
C LEU A 138 2.83 5.51 -5.94
N ALA A 139 1.90 4.80 -5.28
CA ALA A 139 0.49 5.17 -5.27
C ALA A 139 0.26 6.55 -4.61
N ALA A 140 0.96 6.83 -3.50
CA ALA A 140 0.84 8.10 -2.80
C ALA A 140 1.34 9.28 -3.63
N VAL A 141 2.48 9.13 -4.30
CA VAL A 141 3.02 10.13 -5.24
C VAL A 141 2.03 10.36 -6.36
N ALA A 142 1.53 9.32 -7.02
CA ALA A 142 0.55 9.45 -8.10
C ALA A 142 -0.76 10.15 -7.67
N LEU A 143 -1.17 10.01 -6.41
CA LEU A 143 -2.30 10.74 -5.86
C LEU A 143 -1.95 12.21 -5.57
N ALA A 144 -0.81 12.45 -4.92
CA ALA A 144 -0.39 13.76 -4.43
C ALA A 144 0.08 14.72 -5.53
N VAL A 145 0.75 14.25 -6.59
CA VAL A 145 1.25 15.12 -7.67
C VAL A 145 0.14 15.85 -8.43
N ALA A 146 -1.10 15.36 -8.35
CA ALA A 146 -2.25 16.02 -8.96
C ALA A 146 -2.87 17.13 -8.10
N LEU A 147 -2.41 17.27 -6.85
CA LEU A 147 -2.85 18.32 -5.94
C LEU A 147 -2.31 19.68 -6.42
N PRO A 148 -3.13 20.73 -6.32
CA PRO A 148 -2.69 22.09 -6.58
C PRO A 148 -1.51 22.47 -5.66
N PRO A 149 -0.54 23.28 -6.14
CA PRO A 149 0.59 23.70 -5.32
C PRO A 149 0.15 24.36 -4.01
N SER A 150 0.78 23.97 -2.90
CA SER A 150 0.45 24.52 -1.57
C SER A 150 1.09 25.88 -1.32
N GLY A 151 2.13 26.23 -2.09
CA GLY A 151 2.95 27.42 -1.88
C GLY A 151 4.01 27.24 -0.78
N LEU A 152 4.18 26.03 -0.25
CA LEU A 152 5.26 25.69 0.67
C LEU A 152 6.56 25.41 -0.11
N PRO A 153 7.74 25.61 0.52
CA PRO A 153 9.01 25.29 -0.12
C PRO A 153 9.04 23.83 -0.60
N PRO A 154 9.52 23.55 -1.83
CA PRO A 154 9.58 22.20 -2.34
C PRO A 154 10.61 21.35 -1.57
N ILE A 155 10.36 20.04 -1.53
CA ILE A 155 11.27 19.05 -0.94
C ILE A 155 11.63 18.05 -2.04
N GLY A 156 12.80 18.23 -2.65
CA GLY A 156 13.13 17.59 -3.91
C GLY A 156 12.33 18.22 -5.06
N GLY A 157 11.72 17.41 -5.91
CA GLY A 157 10.82 17.83 -7.00
C GLY A 157 9.35 17.94 -6.60
N LEU A 158 8.98 17.57 -5.36
CA LEU A 158 7.60 17.70 -4.88
C LEU A 158 7.36 19.06 -4.21
N ASP A 159 6.18 19.64 -4.41
CA ASP A 159 5.68 20.75 -3.59
C ASP A 159 5.66 20.35 -2.11
N GLY A 160 6.00 21.28 -1.22
CA GLY A 160 6.17 20.98 0.21
C GLY A 160 4.90 20.39 0.85
N GLY A 161 3.72 20.84 0.43
CA GLY A 161 2.45 20.27 0.86
C GLY A 161 2.23 18.86 0.32
N GLN A 162 2.57 18.61 -0.94
CA GLN A 162 2.47 17.27 -1.54
C GLN A 162 3.39 16.28 -0.81
N PHE A 163 4.62 16.68 -0.47
CA PHE A 163 5.51 15.87 0.35
C PHE A 163 4.91 15.60 1.74
N ILE A 164 4.42 16.65 2.41
CA ILE A 164 3.83 16.55 3.76
C ILE A 164 2.62 15.61 3.77
N VAL A 165 1.74 15.67 2.76
CA VAL A 165 0.54 14.81 2.74
C VAL A 165 0.90 13.33 2.53
N ILE A 166 1.90 13.03 1.69
CA ILE A 166 2.39 11.66 1.53
C ILE A 166 3.03 11.18 2.83
N PHE A 167 3.89 12.01 3.43
CA PHE A 167 4.54 11.69 4.70
C PHE A 167 3.52 11.43 5.81
N LEU A 168 2.55 12.32 6.00
CA LEU A 168 1.52 12.17 7.02
C LEU A 168 0.62 10.98 6.71
N GLY A 169 0.24 10.74 5.46
CA GLY A 169 -0.57 9.59 5.07
C GLY A 169 0.12 8.27 5.41
N GLY A 170 1.38 8.13 5.00
CA GLY A 170 2.18 6.94 5.29
C GLY A 170 2.50 6.78 6.78
N PHE A 171 2.79 7.87 7.50
CA PHE A 171 3.07 7.83 8.93
C PHE A 171 1.83 7.49 9.76
N ILE A 172 0.71 8.18 9.50
CA ILE A 172 -0.57 7.93 10.18
C ILE A 172 -1.03 6.52 9.87
N GLY A 173 -0.97 6.08 8.61
CA GLY A 173 -1.33 4.71 8.23
C GLY A 173 -0.47 3.67 8.96
N LEU A 174 0.85 3.85 9.00
CA LEU A 174 1.78 2.97 9.73
C LEU A 174 1.47 2.92 11.25
N VAL A 175 1.21 4.07 11.87
CA VAL A 175 0.88 4.15 13.30
C VAL A 175 -0.48 3.53 13.60
N ILE A 176 -1.51 3.84 12.80
CA ILE A 176 -2.85 3.26 12.95
C ILE A 176 -2.78 1.75 12.80
N MET A 177 -2.04 1.25 11.83
CA MET A 177 -1.87 -0.19 11.64
C MET A 177 -1.30 -0.88 12.87
N ARG A 178 -0.43 -0.24 13.65
CA ARG A 178 0.09 -0.85 14.87
C ARG A 178 -1.00 -1.17 15.90
N PHE A 179 -2.05 -0.36 15.97
CA PHE A 179 -3.15 -0.55 16.92
C PHE A 179 -4.38 -1.21 16.29
N ALA A 180 -4.53 -1.09 14.97
CA ALA A 180 -5.70 -1.53 14.22
C ALA A 180 -5.43 -2.74 13.31
N ALA A 181 -4.21 -3.30 13.27
CA ALA A 181 -3.87 -4.44 12.41
C ALA A 181 -4.86 -5.61 12.59
N SER A 182 -5.16 -5.97 13.83
CA SER A 182 -6.14 -7.03 14.14
C SER A 182 -7.54 -6.70 13.58
N PHE A 183 -7.97 -5.44 13.64
CA PHE A 183 -9.23 -5.00 13.05
C PHE A 183 -9.20 -5.09 11.52
N PHE A 184 -8.15 -4.58 10.87
CA PHE A 184 -8.02 -4.60 9.43
C PHE A 184 -7.94 -6.03 8.87
N VAL A 185 -7.23 -6.93 9.55
CA VAL A 185 -7.18 -8.35 9.18
C VAL A 185 -8.55 -9.01 9.35
N LYS A 186 -9.28 -8.74 10.44
CA LYS A 186 -10.69 -9.19 10.62
C LYS A 186 -11.56 -8.65 9.49
N LEU A 187 -11.38 -7.39 9.10
CA LEU A 187 -12.16 -6.72 8.08
C LEU A 187 -11.90 -7.35 6.69
N LEU A 188 -10.64 -7.53 6.30
CA LEU A 188 -10.30 -8.16 5.02
C LEU A 188 -10.72 -9.63 4.97
N HIS A 189 -10.57 -10.37 6.08
CA HIS A 189 -11.00 -11.76 6.14
C HIS A 189 -12.53 -11.92 6.06
N SER A 190 -13.28 -11.08 6.79
CA SER A 190 -14.74 -11.10 6.76
C SER A 190 -15.32 -10.51 5.47
N ARG A 191 -14.56 -9.63 4.81
CA ARG A 191 -14.92 -8.98 3.54
C ARG A 191 -13.75 -9.02 2.54
N PRO A 192 -13.45 -10.18 1.94
CA PRO A 192 -12.33 -10.35 1.00
C PRO A 192 -12.42 -9.47 -0.25
N GLY A 193 -13.62 -9.01 -0.62
CA GLY A 193 -13.81 -8.07 -1.72
C GLY A 193 -13.17 -6.69 -1.48
N LEU A 194 -12.87 -6.31 -0.23
CA LEU A 194 -12.17 -5.06 0.08
C LEU A 194 -10.70 -5.09 -0.33
N GLU A 195 -10.07 -6.26 -0.23
CA GLU A 195 -8.71 -6.47 -0.72
C GLU A 195 -8.66 -6.31 -2.25
N VAL A 196 -9.59 -6.96 -2.95
CA VAL A 196 -9.72 -6.80 -4.41
C VAL A 196 -9.97 -5.34 -4.77
N ALA A 197 -10.84 -4.65 -4.04
CA ALA A 197 -11.09 -3.23 -4.26
C ALA A 197 -9.84 -2.37 -4.03
N ALA A 198 -9.04 -2.67 -3.01
CA ALA A 198 -7.76 -1.98 -2.77
C ALA A 198 -6.82 -2.13 -3.96
N PHE A 199 -6.64 -3.36 -4.48
CA PHE A 199 -5.83 -3.58 -5.67
C PHE A 199 -6.40 -2.92 -6.93
N VAL A 200 -7.72 -2.91 -7.12
CA VAL A 200 -8.35 -2.16 -8.23
C VAL A 200 -8.09 -0.65 -8.09
N ILE A 201 -8.13 -0.09 -6.88
CA ILE A 201 -7.77 1.32 -6.64
C ILE A 201 -6.29 1.55 -6.99
N VAL A 202 -5.38 0.65 -6.57
CA VAL A 202 -3.95 0.72 -6.94
C VAL A 202 -3.77 0.70 -8.46
N GLY A 203 -4.47 -0.18 -9.18
CA GLY A 203 -4.46 -0.20 -10.64
C GLY A 203 -5.00 1.09 -11.26
N TRP A 204 -6.08 1.64 -10.71
CA TRP A 204 -6.65 2.92 -11.15
C TRP A 204 -5.69 4.09 -10.92
N VAL A 205 -4.97 4.10 -9.79
CA VAL A 205 -3.88 5.04 -9.53
C VAL A 205 -2.74 4.83 -10.53
N GLY A 206 -2.43 3.58 -10.90
CA GLY A 206 -1.51 3.25 -11.99
C GLY A 206 -1.93 3.86 -13.34
N VAL A 207 -3.23 3.80 -13.69
CA VAL A 207 -3.78 4.47 -14.89
C VAL A 207 -3.54 5.97 -14.85
N LYS A 208 -3.79 6.61 -13.69
CA LYS A 208 -3.51 8.05 -13.53
C LYS A 208 -2.03 8.36 -13.72
N LEU A 209 -1.14 7.55 -13.15
CA LEU A 209 0.31 7.72 -13.32
C LEU A 209 0.74 7.51 -14.79
N SER A 210 0.12 6.55 -15.50
CA SER A 210 0.32 6.38 -16.96
C SER A 210 -0.12 7.62 -17.73
N VAL A 211 -1.27 8.20 -17.40
CA VAL A 211 -1.77 9.41 -18.06
C VAL A 211 -0.83 10.59 -17.85
N ILE A 212 -0.34 10.79 -16.63
CA ILE A 212 0.69 11.80 -16.32
C ILE A 212 1.96 11.55 -17.14
N THR A 213 2.41 10.31 -17.19
CA THR A 213 3.62 9.92 -17.95
C THR A 213 3.45 10.21 -19.43
N LEU A 214 2.34 9.78 -20.05
CA LEU A 214 2.08 9.93 -21.48
C LEU A 214 1.82 11.38 -21.91
N ALA A 215 1.40 12.24 -20.97
CA ALA A 215 1.26 13.68 -21.17
C ALA A 215 2.59 14.44 -21.05
N HIS A 216 3.67 13.78 -20.64
CA HIS A 216 4.97 14.43 -20.49
C HIS A 216 5.46 14.96 -21.86
N PRO A 217 6.01 16.19 -21.94
CA PRO A 217 6.42 16.82 -23.22
C PRO A 217 7.38 15.99 -24.07
N ALA A 218 8.23 15.20 -23.43
CA ALA A 218 9.18 14.31 -24.10
C ALA A 218 8.53 13.12 -24.83
N LEU A 219 7.32 12.70 -24.42
CA LEU A 219 6.57 11.62 -25.06
C LEU A 219 5.52 12.17 -26.03
N GLY A 220 4.80 13.22 -25.64
CA GLY A 220 3.85 13.93 -26.51
C GLY A 220 2.68 13.05 -27.01
N VAL A 221 2.35 11.97 -26.30
CA VAL A 221 1.27 11.04 -26.69
C VAL A 221 -0.10 11.61 -26.27
N LEU A 222 -0.16 12.27 -25.12
CA LEU A 222 -1.31 13.02 -24.63
C LEU A 222 -0.97 14.51 -24.51
N ASP A 223 -2.00 15.36 -24.50
CA ASP A 223 -1.85 16.78 -24.23
C ASP A 223 -1.32 16.99 -22.80
N GLU A 224 -0.34 17.89 -22.65
CA GLU A 224 0.33 18.19 -21.37
C GLU A 224 -0.67 18.64 -20.29
N HIS A 225 -1.77 19.30 -20.67
CA HIS A 225 -2.80 19.79 -19.75
C HIS A 225 -3.93 18.78 -19.52
N PHE A 226 -3.91 17.63 -20.20
CA PHE A 226 -4.94 16.60 -20.02
C PHE A 226 -5.04 16.09 -18.58
N PRO A 227 -3.94 15.75 -17.88
CA PRO A 227 -4.00 15.32 -16.48
C PRO A 227 -4.51 16.43 -15.54
N GLU A 228 -4.34 17.69 -15.93
CA GLU A 228 -4.78 18.86 -15.16
C GLU A 228 -6.25 19.22 -15.40
N ASN A 229 -6.86 18.67 -16.46
CA ASN A 229 -8.24 18.95 -16.82
C ASN A 229 -9.21 18.58 -15.69
N LYS A 230 -10.08 19.53 -15.33
CA LYS A 230 -11.12 19.35 -14.30
C LYS A 230 -12.01 18.12 -14.55
N ILE A 231 -12.34 17.83 -15.81
CA ILE A 231 -13.16 16.67 -16.18
C ILE A 231 -12.43 15.37 -15.84
N TRP A 232 -11.14 15.28 -16.19
CA TRP A 232 -10.32 14.12 -15.88
C TRP A 232 -10.16 13.94 -14.37
N LYS A 233 -9.80 15.00 -13.63
CA LYS A 233 -9.66 14.96 -12.16
C LYS A 233 -10.96 14.50 -11.49
N PHE A 234 -12.09 15.09 -11.87
CA PHE A 234 -13.39 14.75 -11.29
C PHE A 234 -13.80 13.30 -11.63
N GLY A 235 -13.64 12.91 -12.89
CA GLY A 235 -13.89 11.53 -13.34
C GLY A 235 -13.01 10.51 -12.59
N PHE A 236 -11.74 10.83 -12.39
CA PHE A 236 -10.80 9.99 -11.63
C PHE A 236 -11.31 9.70 -10.21
N TYR A 237 -11.70 10.75 -9.47
CA TYR A 237 -12.19 10.58 -8.09
C TYR A 237 -13.56 9.90 -8.03
N ILE A 238 -14.46 10.16 -9.00
CA ILE A 238 -15.73 9.44 -9.09
C ILE A 238 -15.48 7.94 -9.25
N VAL A 239 -14.60 7.55 -10.17
CA VAL A 239 -14.28 6.14 -10.41
C VAL A 239 -13.63 5.53 -9.17
N LEU A 240 -12.72 6.25 -8.52
CA LEU A 240 -12.08 5.79 -7.27
C LEU A 240 -13.10 5.53 -6.16
N ILE A 241 -14.04 6.46 -5.94
CA ILE A 241 -15.12 6.29 -4.96
C ILE A 241 -16.04 5.14 -5.37
N ALA A 242 -16.39 5.04 -6.67
CA ALA A 242 -17.23 3.97 -7.17
C ALA A 242 -16.58 2.59 -6.94
N ILE A 243 -15.27 2.45 -7.15
CA ILE A 243 -14.52 1.22 -6.85
C ILE A 243 -14.61 0.89 -5.35
N ALA A 244 -14.37 1.88 -4.48
CA ALA A 244 -14.45 1.68 -3.03
C ALA A 244 -15.85 1.25 -2.56
N VAL A 245 -16.89 1.93 -3.07
CA VAL A 245 -18.30 1.65 -2.77
C VAL A 245 -18.70 0.27 -3.30
N CYS A 246 -18.41 -0.02 -4.57
CA CYS A 246 -18.67 -1.33 -5.17
C CYS A 246 -17.92 -2.43 -4.42
N GLY A 247 -16.65 -2.22 -4.06
CA GLY A 247 -15.87 -3.13 -3.24
C GLY A 247 -16.53 -3.44 -1.90
N TRP A 248 -17.09 -2.43 -1.24
CA TRP A 248 -17.80 -2.60 0.02
C TRP A 248 -19.10 -3.40 -0.12
N PHE A 249 -19.91 -3.12 -1.14
CA PHE A 249 -21.22 -3.75 -1.34
C PHE A 249 -21.16 -5.13 -2.02
N LEU A 250 -20.22 -5.34 -2.95
CA LEU A 250 -20.03 -6.62 -3.64
C LEU A 250 -19.27 -7.63 -2.77
N SER A 251 -18.61 -7.17 -1.71
CA SER A 251 -17.94 -8.06 -0.76
C SER A 251 -18.96 -8.81 0.09
N SER A 252 -19.25 -10.04 -0.34
CA SER A 252 -20.08 -10.98 0.42
C SER A 252 -19.44 -11.25 1.78
N LYS A 253 -20.22 -11.09 2.86
CA LYS A 253 -19.74 -11.42 4.21
C LYS A 253 -19.48 -12.93 4.29
N VAL A 254 -18.23 -13.32 4.51
CA VAL A 254 -17.89 -14.71 4.80
C VAL A 254 -17.97 -14.88 6.32
N PRO A 255 -18.84 -15.78 6.86
CA PRO A 255 -18.85 -16.05 8.29
C PRO A 255 -17.48 -16.63 8.68
N ALA A 256 -16.84 -16.02 9.68
CA ALA A 256 -15.56 -16.50 10.20
C ALA A 256 -15.73 -17.94 10.71
N LYS A 257 -14.98 -18.89 10.14
CA LYS A 257 -14.89 -20.23 10.72
C LYS A 257 -14.06 -20.14 12.01
N GLU A 258 -14.61 -20.64 13.10
CA GLU A 258 -14.07 -20.52 14.47
C GLU A 258 -12.65 -21.10 14.62
N ASN A 259 -12.21 -21.98 13.72
CA ASN A 259 -10.89 -22.63 13.75
C ASN A 259 -9.84 -22.03 12.78
N GLU A 260 -10.19 -21.03 11.98
CA GLU A 260 -9.29 -20.31 11.06
C GLU A 260 -9.45 -18.79 11.28
N ASN A 261 -9.41 -18.33 12.54
CA ASN A 261 -9.47 -16.90 12.83
C ASN A 261 -8.05 -16.31 12.86
N PRO A 262 -7.53 -15.74 11.75
CA PRO A 262 -6.19 -15.16 11.70
C PRO A 262 -6.00 -14.05 12.75
N VAL A 263 -7.10 -13.49 13.27
CA VAL A 263 -7.06 -12.49 14.31
C VAL A 263 -6.84 -13.06 15.69
N GLU A 264 -7.30 -14.28 16.00
CA GLU A 264 -6.95 -14.92 17.28
C GLU A 264 -5.45 -15.26 17.32
N GLU A 265 -4.87 -15.56 16.16
CA GLU A 265 -3.43 -15.79 15.99
C GLU A 265 -2.62 -14.49 16.06
N LEU A 266 -3.17 -13.34 15.64
CA LEU A 266 -2.57 -12.01 15.82
C LEU A 266 -2.75 -11.47 17.25
N GLU A 267 -3.94 -11.59 17.85
CA GLU A 267 -4.29 -11.13 19.21
C GLU A 267 -3.46 -11.88 20.27
N LYS A 268 -3.34 -13.22 20.17
CA LYS A 268 -2.43 -14.02 21.03
C LYS A 268 -0.96 -13.59 20.94
N GLN A 269 -0.56 -12.83 19.92
CA GLN A 269 0.81 -12.38 19.71
C GLN A 269 1.01 -10.87 19.94
N THR A 270 -0.06 -10.08 19.95
CA THR A 270 -0.06 -8.62 20.14
C THR A 270 -0.54 -8.20 21.53
N GLU A 271 -1.22 -9.05 22.29
CA GLU A 271 -1.61 -8.84 23.70
C GLU A 271 -0.43 -8.86 24.70
N LEU A 272 0.80 -8.61 24.24
CA LEU A 272 2.00 -8.56 25.08
C LEU A 272 2.79 -7.27 24.81
#